data_AF-A0A0V0J8J4-F1
#
_entry.id   AF-A0A0V0J8J4-F1
#
_cell.length_a   1.000
_cell.length_b   1.000
_cell.length_c   1.000
_cell.angle_alpha   90.00
_cell.angle_beta   90.00
_cell.angle_gamma   90.00
#
_symmetry.space_group_name_H-M   'P 1'
#
loop_
_entity.id
_entity.type
_entity.pdbx_description
1 polymer ?
#
loop_
_entity_poly.entity_id
_entity_poly.type
_entity_poly.pdbx_seq_one_letter_code
_entity_poly.pdbx_strand_id
1 'polypeptide(L)'
;MSWMASPALQHLGGICSPPSVADTEILASNTGFTSFSDSDGAQVLSSLAELVTAHELGHSLGAPHDPNTAECSPSAAEGGKFLMYTYAVPGYSPNNYLFSPCSRRAMSKVILAKAPLCFEEEVSIPMSQCGNSRVDSGEECDPGVRSVASDCCTTSCRLRAGAQCSPLNHNCCTKDCQIAPR
;
A
#
# COMPACT_ATOMS: atom_id res chain seq x y z
N MET A 1 -1.38 4.32 -11.49
CA MET A 1 -1.90 5.70 -11.55
C MET A 1 -2.55 6.07 -10.24
N SER A 2 -2.36 7.30 -9.78
CA SER A 2 -2.96 7.83 -8.55
C SER A 2 -3.13 9.34 -8.65
N TRP A 3 -4.06 9.88 -7.86
CA TRP A 3 -4.18 11.33 -7.71
C TRP A 3 -3.05 11.86 -6.83
N MET A 4 -2.29 12.83 -7.34
CA MET A 4 -1.20 13.41 -6.58
C MET A 4 -1.72 14.37 -5.52
N ALA A 5 -1.19 14.26 -4.30
CA ALA A 5 -1.48 15.23 -3.25
C ALA A 5 -0.66 16.51 -3.39
N SER A 6 -1.18 17.59 -2.81
CA SER A 6 -0.53 18.89 -2.69
C SER A 6 -0.65 19.39 -1.26
N PRO A 7 0.27 20.21 -0.74
CA PRO A 7 0.16 20.77 0.60
C PRO A 7 -0.99 21.79 0.73
N ALA A 8 -1.54 22.29 -0.39
CA ALA A 8 -2.70 23.18 -0.35
C ALA A 8 -3.95 22.40 0.07
N LEU A 9 -4.61 22.83 1.15
CA LEU A 9 -5.78 22.14 1.70
C LEU A 9 -6.97 22.11 0.74
N GLN A 10 -7.12 23.13 -0.11
CA GLN A 10 -8.15 23.18 -1.14
C GLN A 10 -7.85 22.31 -2.37
N HIS A 11 -6.64 21.77 -2.51
CA HIS A 11 -6.28 20.92 -3.63
C HIS A 11 -6.79 19.50 -3.40
N LEU A 12 -7.68 19.06 -4.30
CA LEU A 12 -8.20 17.71 -4.34
C LEU A 12 -7.18 16.76 -4.94
N GLY A 13 -6.84 15.69 -4.22
CA GLY A 13 -5.92 14.64 -4.65
C GLY A 13 -5.13 14.03 -3.49
N GLY A 14 -4.88 12.73 -3.59
CA GLY A 14 -4.06 11.92 -2.69
C GLY A 14 -4.59 11.86 -1.26
N ILE A 15 -3.70 11.74 -0.28
CA ILE A 15 -4.09 11.51 1.13
C ILE A 15 -5.04 12.59 1.67
N CYS A 16 -5.96 12.14 2.52
CA CYS A 16 -6.96 12.97 3.21
C CYS A 16 -7.78 13.90 2.31
N SER A 17 -7.89 13.59 1.02
CA SER A 17 -8.71 14.38 0.09
C SER A 17 -10.19 14.07 0.31
N PRO A 18 -11.05 15.08 0.58
CA PRO A 18 -12.47 14.84 0.74
C PRO A 18 -13.12 14.45 -0.61
N PRO A 19 -14.25 13.72 -0.60
CA PRO A 19 -15.02 13.51 -1.80
C PRO A 19 -15.54 14.85 -2.34
N SER A 20 -15.57 14.98 -3.66
CA SER A 20 -16.09 16.14 -4.39
C SER A 20 -17.19 15.72 -5.36
N VAL A 21 -18.15 16.59 -5.64
CA VAL A 21 -19.18 16.30 -6.65
C VAL A 21 -18.75 16.89 -7.99
N ALA A 22 -18.67 16.07 -9.03
CA ALA A 22 -18.42 16.46 -10.41
C ALA A 22 -19.53 15.89 -11.29
N ASP A 23 -20.27 16.73 -12.01
CA ASP A 23 -21.33 16.32 -12.95
C ASP A 23 -22.29 15.26 -12.41
N THR A 24 -22.73 15.41 -11.15
CA THR A 24 -23.61 14.50 -10.38
C THR A 24 -22.98 13.20 -9.86
N GLU A 25 -21.70 12.95 -10.14
CA GLU A 25 -20.93 11.85 -9.58
C GLU A 25 -20.11 12.26 -8.36
N ILE A 26 -19.93 11.34 -7.42
CA ILE A 26 -19.03 11.51 -6.28
C ILE A 26 -17.63 11.08 -6.69
N LEU A 27 -16.74 12.04 -6.85
CA LEU A 27 -15.32 11.82 -7.11
C LEU A 27 -14.55 11.75 -5.78
N ALA A 28 -14.05 10.57 -5.45
CA ALA A 28 -13.12 10.36 -4.34
C ALA A 28 -11.67 10.42 -4.86
N SER A 29 -11.03 11.58 -4.73
CA SER A 29 -9.67 11.82 -5.24
C SER A 29 -8.55 11.34 -4.31
N ASN A 30 -8.90 10.63 -3.23
CA ASN A 30 -7.99 9.87 -2.37
C ASN A 30 -7.82 8.42 -2.85
N THR A 31 -7.87 8.21 -4.17
CA THR A 31 -7.85 6.89 -4.82
C THR A 31 -6.63 6.71 -5.72
N GLY A 32 -6.23 5.46 -5.90
CA GLY A 32 -5.19 5.03 -6.83
C GLY A 32 -5.50 3.65 -7.38
N PHE A 33 -4.88 3.33 -8.51
CA PHE A 33 -5.03 2.07 -9.23
C PHE A 33 -3.68 1.56 -9.72
N THR A 34 -3.40 0.29 -9.45
CA THR A 34 -2.21 -0.43 -9.91
C THR A 34 -2.64 -1.75 -10.54
N SER A 35 -1.79 -2.31 -11.40
CA SER A 35 -2.09 -3.52 -12.18
C SER A 35 -0.95 -4.51 -12.09
N PHE A 36 -1.28 -5.79 -12.06
CA PHE A 36 -0.34 -6.91 -12.24
C PHE A 36 -0.19 -7.30 -13.72
N SER A 37 -0.72 -6.52 -14.64
CA SER A 37 -0.60 -6.69 -16.08
C SER A 37 -0.01 -5.44 -16.73
N ASP A 38 0.88 -5.64 -17.69
CA ASP A 38 1.43 -4.57 -18.53
C ASP A 38 0.45 -4.13 -19.64
N SER A 39 0.91 -3.23 -20.51
CA SER A 39 0.11 -2.69 -21.62
C SER A 39 -0.27 -3.72 -22.68
N ASP A 40 0.48 -4.82 -22.79
CA ASP A 40 0.21 -5.91 -23.73
C ASP A 40 -0.66 -7.01 -23.09
N GLY A 41 -1.04 -6.83 -21.81
CA GLY A 41 -1.84 -7.77 -21.02
C GLY A 41 -1.03 -8.90 -20.40
N ALA A 42 0.30 -8.88 -20.52
CA ALA A 42 1.16 -9.89 -19.91
C ALA A 42 1.30 -9.65 -18.41
N GLN A 43 1.37 -10.74 -17.63
CA GLN A 43 1.53 -10.65 -16.18
C GLN A 43 2.93 -10.13 -15.82
N VAL A 44 2.99 -9.06 -15.04
CA VAL A 44 4.25 -8.57 -14.47
C VAL A 44 4.62 -9.33 -13.20
N LEU A 45 5.92 -9.35 -12.89
CA LEU A 45 6.41 -9.94 -11.64
C LEU A 45 5.81 -9.21 -10.42
N SER A 46 5.44 -9.96 -9.38
CA SER A 46 4.88 -9.39 -8.14
C SER A 46 5.78 -8.31 -7.53
N SER A 47 7.10 -8.53 -7.54
CA SER A 47 8.08 -7.55 -7.05
C SER A 47 8.07 -6.24 -7.82
N LEU A 48 7.79 -6.27 -9.13
CA LEU A 48 7.66 -5.07 -9.94
C LEU A 48 6.33 -4.37 -9.65
N ALA A 49 5.24 -5.13 -9.56
CA ALA A 49 3.92 -4.60 -9.22
C ALA A 49 3.89 -3.92 -7.82
N GLU A 50 4.65 -4.45 -6.86
CA GLU A 50 4.85 -3.84 -5.55
C GLU A 50 5.57 -2.48 -5.64
N LEU A 51 6.65 -2.40 -6.44
CA LEU A 51 7.36 -1.14 -6.68
C LEU A 51 6.49 -0.10 -7.40
N VAL A 52 5.73 -0.52 -8.42
CA VAL A 52 4.76 0.36 -9.08
C VAL A 52 3.69 0.81 -8.09
N THR A 53 3.20 -0.08 -7.23
CA THR A 53 2.23 0.31 -6.20
C THR A 53 2.81 1.31 -5.21
N ALA A 54 4.05 1.12 -4.77
CA ALA A 54 4.74 2.06 -3.90
C ALA A 54 4.99 3.43 -4.59
N HIS A 55 5.28 3.44 -5.89
CA HIS A 55 5.40 4.66 -6.69
C HIS A 55 4.07 5.46 -6.71
N GLU A 56 2.94 4.78 -6.92
CA GLU A 56 1.62 5.43 -6.91
C GLU A 56 1.21 5.93 -5.51
N LEU A 57 1.58 5.20 -4.47
CA LEU A 57 1.43 5.70 -3.10
C LEU A 57 2.31 6.94 -2.86
N GLY A 58 3.50 7.00 -3.46
CA GLY A 58 4.37 8.19 -3.44
C GLY A 58 3.70 9.43 -4.03
N HIS A 59 3.03 9.29 -5.18
CA HIS A 59 2.21 10.37 -5.75
C HIS A 59 1.06 10.75 -4.81
N SER A 60 0.36 9.78 -4.23
CA SER A 60 -0.71 10.01 -3.26
C SER A 60 -0.23 10.76 -2.00
N LEU A 61 1.04 10.62 -1.64
CA LEU A 61 1.73 11.37 -0.59
C LEU A 61 2.30 12.72 -1.06
N GLY A 62 2.24 13.01 -2.36
CA GLY A 62 2.60 14.30 -2.95
C GLY A 62 4.01 14.39 -3.54
N ALA A 63 4.68 13.26 -3.76
CA ALA A 63 5.92 13.26 -4.53
C ALA A 63 5.61 13.37 -6.04
N PRO A 64 6.16 14.37 -6.76
CA PRO A 64 6.20 14.32 -8.21
C PRO A 64 7.26 13.32 -8.68
N HIS A 65 7.33 13.08 -9.99
CA HIS A 65 8.46 12.36 -10.56
C HIS A 65 9.79 13.07 -10.22
N ASP A 66 10.81 12.28 -9.95
CA ASP A 66 12.14 12.78 -9.64
C ASP A 66 12.73 13.54 -10.85
N PRO A 67 13.30 14.74 -10.64
CA PRO A 67 14.00 15.45 -11.70
C PRO A 67 15.28 14.72 -12.07
N ASN A 68 15.74 14.89 -13.32
CA ASN A 68 16.99 14.28 -13.80
C ASN A 68 18.22 15.03 -13.26
N THR A 69 18.49 14.87 -11.96
CA THR A 69 19.64 15.41 -11.24
C THR A 69 20.39 14.28 -10.53
N ALA A 70 21.67 14.49 -10.21
CA ALA A 70 22.45 13.50 -9.46
C ALA A 70 21.86 13.21 -8.06
N GLU A 71 21.23 14.21 -7.43
CA GLU A 71 20.61 14.04 -6.10
C GLU A 71 19.41 13.07 -6.14
N CYS A 72 18.57 13.16 -7.17
CA CYS A 72 17.25 12.54 -7.16
C CYS A 72 17.04 11.48 -8.25
N SER A 73 17.96 11.39 -9.19
CA SER A 73 17.98 10.37 -10.24
C SER A 73 19.43 10.00 -10.56
N PRO A 74 20.19 9.44 -9.61
CA PRO A 74 21.60 9.14 -9.79
C PRO A 74 21.84 8.08 -10.87
N SER A 75 23.10 7.87 -11.22
CA SER A 75 23.48 6.86 -12.21
C SER A 75 23.33 5.43 -11.67
N ALA A 76 23.40 4.42 -12.55
CA ALA A 76 23.41 3.02 -12.15
C ALA A 76 24.60 2.68 -11.21
N ALA A 77 25.76 3.31 -11.42
CA ALA A 77 26.94 3.13 -10.58
C ALA A 77 26.76 3.68 -9.15
N GLU A 78 25.81 4.60 -8.97
CA GLU A 78 25.50 5.27 -7.71
C GLU A 78 24.22 4.72 -7.07
N GLY A 79 23.91 3.45 -7.34
CA GLY A 79 22.76 2.76 -6.74
C GLY A 79 21.46 2.86 -7.53
N GLY A 80 21.49 3.41 -8.74
CA GLY A 80 20.36 3.43 -9.68
C GLY A 80 19.30 4.48 -9.37
N LYS A 81 18.26 4.53 -10.20
CA LYS A 81 17.17 5.50 -10.06
C LYS A 81 16.35 5.25 -8.78
N PHE A 82 15.81 6.30 -8.18
CA PHE A 82 14.92 6.19 -7.02
C PHE A 82 13.49 5.78 -7.44
N LEU A 83 12.67 5.42 -6.45
CA LEU A 83 11.31 4.91 -6.63
C LEU A 83 10.42 5.84 -7.46
N MET A 84 10.57 7.17 -7.34
CA MET A 84 9.74 8.16 -8.05
C MET A 84 10.31 8.56 -9.41
N TYR A 85 11.25 7.79 -9.97
CA TYR A 85 11.69 8.01 -11.35
C TYR A 85 10.52 7.91 -12.33
N THR A 86 10.52 8.72 -13.39
CA THR A 86 9.39 8.83 -14.33
C THR A 86 9.07 7.54 -15.10
N TYR A 87 9.96 6.55 -15.06
CA TYR A 87 9.77 5.23 -15.63
C TYR A 87 9.87 4.17 -14.54
N ALA A 88 9.16 3.06 -14.73
CA ALA A 88 9.18 1.94 -13.79
C ALA A 88 10.62 1.47 -13.53
N VAL A 89 10.94 1.29 -12.25
CA VAL A 89 12.24 0.78 -11.81
C VAL A 89 12.16 -0.74 -11.56
N PRO A 90 13.16 -1.52 -12.00
CA PRO A 90 13.05 -2.98 -12.01
C PRO A 90 13.38 -3.65 -10.67
N GLY A 91 13.84 -2.90 -9.67
CA GLY A 91 14.24 -3.45 -8.36
C GLY A 91 15.65 -4.04 -8.32
N TYR A 92 16.49 -3.81 -9.35
CA TYR A 92 17.86 -4.34 -9.38
C TYR A 92 18.87 -3.50 -8.61
N SER A 93 18.51 -2.27 -8.25
CA SER A 93 19.43 -1.33 -7.58
C SER A 93 18.85 -0.87 -6.24
N PRO A 94 19.69 -0.63 -5.22
CA PRO A 94 19.22 -0.32 -3.87
C PRO A 94 18.32 0.91 -3.80
N ASN A 95 18.56 1.93 -4.64
CA ASN A 95 17.72 3.13 -4.65
C ASN A 95 16.30 2.88 -5.17
N ASN A 96 16.06 1.80 -5.92
CA ASN A 96 14.72 1.49 -6.44
C ASN A 96 13.68 1.30 -5.32
N TYR A 97 14.14 0.95 -4.12
CA TYR A 97 13.31 0.74 -2.92
C TYR A 97 13.23 1.97 -2.01
N LEU A 98 13.82 3.10 -2.43
CA LEU A 98 13.91 4.31 -1.62
C LEU A 98 13.26 5.50 -2.33
N PHE A 99 12.65 6.37 -1.54
CA PHE A 99 12.28 7.71 -2.01
C PHE A 99 13.51 8.61 -2.06
N SER A 100 13.64 9.39 -3.14
CA SER A 100 14.76 10.31 -3.30
C SER A 100 14.68 11.46 -2.29
N PRO A 101 15.78 12.23 -2.09
CA PRO A 101 15.72 13.47 -1.32
C PRO A 101 14.65 14.46 -1.85
N CYS A 102 14.43 14.53 -3.17
CA CYS A 102 13.39 15.37 -3.76
C CYS A 102 11.99 14.89 -3.38
N SER A 103 11.72 13.59 -3.54
CA SER A 103 10.42 13.01 -3.22
C SER A 103 10.10 13.21 -1.73
N ARG A 104 11.07 12.96 -0.85
CA ARG A 104 10.92 13.14 0.61
C ARG A 104 10.58 14.59 0.97
N ARG A 105 11.26 15.58 0.41
CA ARG A 105 10.95 16.99 0.64
C ARG A 105 9.53 17.37 0.20
N ALA A 106 9.06 16.81 -0.91
CA ALA A 106 7.70 17.06 -1.40
C ALA A 106 6.65 16.41 -0.49
N MET A 107 6.81 15.12 -0.18
CA MET A 107 5.89 14.38 0.70
C MET A 107 5.82 14.97 2.11
N SER A 108 6.94 15.38 2.69
CA SER A 108 6.94 15.99 4.03
C SER A 108 6.06 17.24 4.12
N LYS A 109 6.02 18.07 3.07
CA LYS A 109 5.14 19.25 3.05
C LYS A 109 3.67 18.87 3.05
N VAL A 110 3.31 17.82 2.29
CA VAL A 110 1.93 17.32 2.24
C VAL A 110 1.53 16.67 3.55
N ILE A 111 2.35 15.77 4.08
CA ILE A 111 2.07 15.06 5.34
C ILE A 111 1.87 16.06 6.47
N LEU A 112 2.74 17.07 6.61
CA LEU A 112 2.60 18.12 7.63
C LEU A 112 1.29 18.90 7.50
N ALA A 113 0.80 19.13 6.27
CA ALA A 113 -0.42 19.88 6.03
C ALA A 113 -1.70 19.03 6.17
N LYS A 114 -1.67 17.77 5.68
CA LYS A 114 -2.86 16.94 5.50
C LYS A 114 -3.01 15.82 6.52
N ALA A 115 -1.95 15.34 7.16
CA ALA A 115 -2.06 14.26 8.16
C ALA A 115 -3.07 14.56 9.28
N PRO A 116 -3.13 15.78 9.87
CA PRO A 116 -4.11 16.08 10.91
C PRO A 116 -5.58 15.97 10.47
N LEU A 117 -5.86 15.84 9.18
CA LEU A 117 -7.22 15.73 8.65
C LEU A 117 -7.76 14.30 8.70
N CYS A 118 -6.89 13.28 8.67
CA CYS A 118 -7.34 11.88 8.56
C CYS A 118 -6.39 10.81 9.12
N PHE A 119 -5.19 11.18 9.58
CA PHE A 119 -4.29 10.21 10.20
C PHE A 119 -4.67 10.05 11.67
N GLU A 120 -4.69 8.81 12.10
CA GLU A 120 -4.94 8.42 13.48
C GLU A 120 -3.61 8.06 14.16
N GLU A 121 -3.49 8.32 15.46
CA GLU A 121 -2.31 7.88 16.21
C GLU A 121 -2.29 6.35 16.28
N GLU A 122 -1.11 5.72 16.21
CA GLU A 122 -1.00 4.25 16.31
C GLU A 122 -1.64 3.70 17.60
N VAL A 123 -1.69 4.49 18.67
CA VAL A 123 -2.33 4.11 19.94
C VAL A 123 -3.86 4.12 19.86
N SER A 124 -4.45 4.92 18.96
CA SER A 124 -5.90 4.94 18.71
C SER A 124 -6.36 3.85 17.76
N ILE A 125 -5.44 3.23 17.01
CA ILE A 125 -5.70 2.01 16.24
C ILE A 125 -5.49 0.81 17.18
N PRO A 126 -6.53 -0.01 17.46
CA PRO A 126 -6.34 -1.22 18.26
C PRO A 126 -5.22 -2.07 17.64
N MET A 127 -4.25 -2.53 18.44
CA MET A 127 -3.14 -3.38 17.96
C MET A 127 -3.60 -4.64 17.23
N SER A 128 -4.87 -5.03 17.42
CA SER A 128 -5.58 -6.04 16.64
C SER A 128 -6.70 -5.37 15.84
N GLN A 129 -6.56 -5.25 14.53
CA GLN A 129 -7.63 -4.77 13.64
C GLN A 129 -8.40 -5.95 13.03
N CYS A 130 -8.92 -6.80 13.92
CA CYS A 130 -9.59 -8.03 13.55
C CYS A 130 -10.63 -7.81 12.45
N GLY A 131 -10.43 -8.48 11.32
CA GLY A 131 -11.21 -8.35 10.10
C GLY A 131 -10.49 -7.62 8.96
N ASN A 132 -9.23 -7.22 9.11
CA ASN A 132 -8.44 -6.57 8.05
C ASN A 132 -7.70 -7.58 7.14
N SER A 133 -7.91 -8.90 7.36
CA SER A 133 -7.27 -10.02 6.64
C SER A 133 -5.76 -10.18 6.89
N ARG A 134 -5.21 -9.50 7.89
CA ARG A 134 -3.82 -9.64 8.33
C ARG A 134 -3.83 -10.08 9.79
N VAL A 135 -3.01 -11.08 10.12
CA VAL A 135 -2.85 -11.49 11.53
C VAL A 135 -2.00 -10.44 12.24
N ASP A 136 -2.63 -9.67 13.10
CA ASP A 136 -1.97 -8.64 13.89
C ASP A 136 -1.52 -9.17 15.27
N SER A 137 -0.77 -8.35 16.02
CA SER A 137 -0.22 -8.78 17.31
C SER A 137 -1.33 -9.08 18.31
N GLY A 138 -1.40 -10.33 18.78
CA GLY A 138 -2.42 -10.80 19.72
C GLY A 138 -3.56 -11.57 19.08
N GLU A 139 -3.61 -11.64 17.74
CA GLU A 139 -4.52 -12.48 16.96
C GLU A 139 -3.89 -13.84 16.65
N GLU A 140 -4.70 -14.88 16.47
CA GLU A 140 -4.23 -16.20 16.02
C GLU A 140 -4.54 -16.45 14.52
N CYS A 141 -5.47 -15.68 13.97
CA CYS A 141 -5.92 -15.67 12.58
C CYS A 141 -6.78 -14.42 12.35
N ASP A 142 -6.99 -14.04 11.09
CA ASP A 142 -7.91 -12.94 10.73
C ASP A 142 -8.88 -13.41 9.62
N PRO A 143 -10.21 -13.44 9.87
CA PRO A 143 -11.20 -13.94 8.89
C PRO A 143 -11.57 -12.92 7.80
N GLY A 144 -11.09 -11.68 7.89
CA GLY A 144 -11.46 -10.56 7.04
C GLY A 144 -12.86 -10.00 7.32
N VAL A 145 -13.20 -8.90 6.62
CA VAL A 145 -14.50 -8.20 6.72
C VAL A 145 -15.68 -9.13 6.38
N ARG A 146 -15.44 -10.19 5.58
CA ARG A 146 -16.43 -11.21 5.23
C ARG A 146 -16.34 -12.39 6.19
N SER A 147 -16.74 -12.16 7.43
CA SER A 147 -16.78 -13.09 8.56
C SER A 147 -17.64 -14.37 8.38
N VAL A 148 -18.24 -14.59 7.20
CA VAL A 148 -19.34 -15.54 7.00
C VAL A 148 -18.87 -16.97 6.69
N ALA A 149 -17.58 -17.20 6.39
CA ALA A 149 -17.14 -18.50 5.85
C ALA A 149 -15.76 -19.00 6.29
N SER A 150 -15.22 -18.58 7.45
CA SER A 150 -13.99 -19.20 7.95
C SER A 150 -14.30 -20.39 8.87
N ASP A 151 -14.01 -21.59 8.36
CA ASP A 151 -14.09 -22.85 9.12
C ASP A 151 -12.97 -22.98 10.16
N CYS A 152 -11.92 -22.17 10.04
CA CYS A 152 -10.71 -22.25 10.88
C CYS A 152 -10.58 -21.07 11.86
N CYS A 153 -11.18 -19.93 11.55
CA CYS A 153 -11.04 -18.69 12.33
C CYS A 153 -12.40 -18.20 12.85
N THR A 154 -12.43 -17.70 14.09
CA THR A 154 -13.60 -17.04 14.67
C THR A 154 -13.65 -15.57 14.27
N THR A 155 -14.81 -14.94 14.45
CA THR A 155 -14.99 -13.48 14.27
C THR A 155 -14.25 -12.64 15.32
N SER A 156 -13.65 -13.28 16.32
CA SER A 156 -12.83 -12.67 17.37
C SER A 156 -11.33 -12.88 17.12
N CYS A 157 -10.94 -13.26 15.90
CA CYS A 157 -9.55 -13.48 15.49
C CYS A 157 -8.80 -14.51 16.34
N ARG A 158 -9.53 -15.59 16.67
CA ARG A 158 -9.01 -16.78 17.35
C ARG A 158 -9.20 -18.00 16.47
N LEU A 159 -8.28 -18.94 16.56
CA LEU A 159 -8.43 -20.23 15.91
C LEU A 159 -9.59 -21.00 16.55
N ARG A 160 -10.37 -21.69 15.74
CA ARG A 160 -11.40 -22.61 16.25
C ARG A 160 -10.74 -23.82 16.90
N ALA A 161 -11.45 -24.47 17.81
CA ALA A 161 -10.95 -25.67 18.47
C ALA A 161 -10.51 -26.73 17.44
N GLY A 162 -9.26 -27.20 17.56
CA GLY A 162 -8.67 -28.19 16.64
C GLY A 162 -8.00 -27.61 15.39
N ALA A 163 -8.15 -26.31 15.11
CA ALA A 163 -7.41 -25.63 14.05
C ALA A 163 -5.98 -25.30 14.52
N GLN A 164 -5.00 -25.57 13.66
CA GLN A 164 -3.60 -25.18 13.85
C GLN A 164 -3.25 -23.91 13.05
N CYS A 165 -4.03 -23.61 12.02
CA CYS A 165 -3.83 -22.49 11.12
C CYS A 165 -5.15 -22.12 10.42
N SER A 166 -5.14 -21.00 9.70
CA SER A 166 -6.23 -20.58 8.82
C SER A 166 -5.73 -20.47 7.37
N PRO A 167 -6.40 -21.09 6.39
CA PRO A 167 -6.05 -20.97 4.96
C PRO A 167 -6.26 -19.57 4.41
N LEU A 168 -6.96 -18.69 5.14
CA LEU A 168 -7.09 -17.28 4.78
C LEU A 168 -5.82 -16.48 5.04
N ASN A 169 -4.98 -16.93 5.97
CA ASN A 169 -3.81 -16.18 6.41
C ASN A 169 -2.49 -16.88 6.06
N HIS A 170 -2.52 -18.19 5.78
CA HIS A 170 -1.32 -19.00 5.51
C HIS A 170 -1.50 -19.92 4.31
N ASN A 171 -0.63 -19.78 3.31
CA ASN A 171 -0.63 -20.60 2.09
C ASN A 171 -0.34 -22.09 2.36
N CYS A 172 0.35 -22.41 3.44
CA CYS A 172 0.65 -23.79 3.86
C CYS A 172 -0.40 -24.34 4.84
N CYS A 173 -1.59 -23.78 4.90
CA CYS A 173 -2.69 -24.32 5.69
C CYS A 173 -3.68 -25.04 4.79
N THR A 174 -4.06 -26.27 5.18
CA THR A 174 -5.08 -27.03 4.46
C THR A 174 -6.48 -26.50 4.78
N LYS A 175 -7.47 -26.92 3.98
CA LYS A 175 -8.88 -26.60 4.24
C LYS A 175 -9.40 -27.20 5.56
N ASP A 176 -8.76 -28.26 6.05
CA ASP A 176 -9.05 -28.90 7.34
C ASP A 176 -8.38 -28.18 8.52
N CYS A 177 -7.89 -26.96 8.30
CA CYS A 177 -7.26 -26.12 9.30
C CYS A 177 -5.97 -26.72 9.90
N GLN A 178 -5.25 -27.56 9.14
CA GLN A 178 -4.01 -28.19 9.57
C GLN A 178 -2.82 -27.66 8.76
N ILE A 179 -1.63 -27.69 9.34
CA ILE A 179 -0.40 -27.37 8.62
C ILE A 179 -0.20 -28.43 7.53
N ALA A 180 0.02 -27.98 6.30
CA ALA A 180 0.25 -28.85 5.17
C ALA A 180 1.50 -29.72 5.43
N PRO A 181 1.47 -31.00 5.02
CA PRO A 181 2.66 -31.85 5.10
C PRO A 181 3.79 -31.24 4.26
N ARG A 182 5.04 -31.51 4.69
CA ARG A 182 6.23 -31.06 3.99
C ARG A 182 6.40 -31.74 2.63
#